data_AF-D1YHD4-F1
#
_entry.id   AF-D1YHD4-F1
#
_cell.length_a   1.000
_cell.length_b   1.000
_cell.length_c   1.000
_cell.angle_alpha   90.00
_cell.angle_beta   90.00
_cell.angle_gamma   90.00
#
_symmetry.space_group_name_H-M   'P 1'
#
loop_
_entity.id
_entity.type
_entity.pdbx_description
1 polymer ?
#
loop_
_entity_poly.entity_id
_entity_poly.type
_entity_poly.pdbx_seq_one_letter_code
_entity_poly.pdbx_strand_id
1 'polypeptide(L)'
;MKTSFIKYGVKDGQDLCEISLENDHGMKVKLLNYGATLEKVLLNSENMILSLNSPEDYSKERNFLGGTVGRICGRVRLGQWKHGNHIYQLPKNDGENHIHGGIGTDMKVWNFKLKNSDQESQADLFLFDSDGDNGYPGNMKLHVTYKLDNKNNVSYKLEAVSDQLTIFNPANHTYFNLGEKATDLNLQLAADYYLPVGKDGLPNQGMQSVENTVFDFRQGKK
;
A
#
# COMPACT_ATOMS: atom_id res chain seq x y z
N MET A 1 25.28 -5.44 0.54
CA MET A 1 23.87 -5.24 0.95
C MET A 1 23.53 -6.03 2.21
N LYS A 2 22.63 -5.55 3.06
CA LYS A 2 22.29 -6.21 4.33
C LYS A 2 20.82 -6.02 4.73
N THR A 3 20.30 -6.97 5.50
CA THR A 3 19.00 -6.87 6.17
C THR A 3 19.15 -7.03 7.67
N SER A 4 18.32 -6.34 8.44
CA SER A 4 18.16 -6.58 9.88
C SER A 4 16.71 -6.26 10.30
N PHE A 5 16.35 -6.59 11.53
CA PHE A 5 15.09 -6.14 12.11
C PHE A 5 15.22 -5.97 13.62
N ILE A 6 14.33 -5.17 14.19
CA ILE A 6 14.16 -5.03 15.64
C ILE A 6 12.69 -5.22 16.00
N LYS A 7 12.41 -5.91 17.10
CA LYS A 7 11.07 -5.94 17.70
C LYS A 7 10.86 -4.67 18.50
N TYR A 8 9.72 -4.00 18.30
CA TYR A 8 9.37 -2.78 19.02
C TYR A 8 8.05 -2.89 19.80
N GLY A 9 7.23 -3.92 19.53
CA GLY A 9 5.96 -4.09 20.22
C GLY A 9 5.32 -5.45 20.01
N VAL A 10 4.09 -5.58 20.49
CA VAL A 10 3.23 -6.76 20.32
C VAL A 10 1.80 -6.28 20.04
N LYS A 11 1.13 -6.90 19.06
CA LYS A 11 -0.29 -6.68 18.76
C LYS A 11 -0.94 -8.01 18.40
N ASP A 12 -2.10 -8.29 18.98
CA ASP A 12 -2.86 -9.53 18.74
C ASP A 12 -2.02 -10.81 18.93
N GLY A 13 -1.14 -10.80 19.94
CA GLY A 13 -0.23 -11.91 20.24
C GLY A 13 0.93 -12.10 19.25
N GLN A 14 1.09 -11.19 18.29
CA GLN A 14 2.15 -11.22 17.27
C GLN A 14 3.14 -10.08 17.47
N ASP A 15 4.41 -10.33 17.15
CA ASP A 15 5.48 -9.34 17.27
C ASP A 15 5.35 -8.26 16.20
N LEU A 16 5.48 -7.01 16.64
CA LEU A 16 5.66 -5.87 15.76
C LEU A 16 7.16 -5.60 15.58
N CYS A 17 7.60 -5.62 14.33
CA CYS A 17 9.00 -5.53 13.95
C CYS A 17 9.21 -4.43 12.90
N GLU A 18 10.27 -3.65 13.10
CA GLU A 18 10.82 -2.70 12.14
C GLU A 18 11.98 -3.39 11.41
N ILE A 19 11.87 -3.53 10.10
CA ILE A 19 12.81 -4.23 9.23
C ILE A 19 13.63 -3.18 8.47
N SER A 20 14.94 -3.36 8.39
CA SER A 20 15.85 -2.51 7.61
C SER A 20 16.42 -3.28 6.41
N LEU A 21 16.34 -2.68 5.22
CA LEU A 21 17.06 -3.09 4.02
C LEU A 21 18.09 -2.02 3.68
N GLU A 22 19.36 -2.38 3.51
CA GLU A 22 20.43 -1.42 3.21
C GLU A 22 21.22 -1.88 1.97
N ASN A 23 21.56 -0.92 1.11
CA ASN A 23 22.47 -1.13 -0.01
C ASN A 23 23.85 -0.54 0.26
N ASP A 24 24.76 -0.70 -0.69
CA ASP A 24 26.15 -0.27 -0.56
C ASP A 24 26.36 1.19 -1.01
N HIS A 25 25.29 1.89 -1.40
CA HIS A 25 25.28 3.25 -1.97
C HIS A 25 24.52 4.26 -1.10
N GLY A 26 24.34 3.97 0.20
CA GLY A 26 23.79 4.91 1.16
C GLY A 26 22.26 5.00 1.21
N MET A 27 21.53 4.11 0.51
CA MET A 27 20.09 3.98 0.67
C MET A 27 19.75 2.95 1.75
N LYS A 28 18.83 3.35 2.65
CA LYS A 28 18.25 2.51 3.69
C LYS A 28 16.73 2.59 3.64
N VAL A 29 16.09 1.44 3.46
CA VAL A 29 14.63 1.30 3.49
C VAL A 29 14.23 0.71 4.84
N LYS A 30 13.21 1.29 5.47
CA LYS A 30 12.56 0.74 6.64
C LYS A 30 11.15 0.27 6.34
N LEU A 31 10.81 -0.91 6.82
CA LEU A 31 9.51 -1.54 6.64
C LEU A 31 8.94 -1.94 8.00
N LEU A 32 7.62 -1.96 8.14
CA LEU A 32 6.94 -2.60 9.26
C LEU A 32 6.26 -3.87 8.79
N ASN A 33 6.34 -4.94 9.58
CA ASN A 33 5.51 -6.11 9.32
C ASN A 33 4.03 -5.83 9.62
N TYR A 34 3.72 -4.82 10.42
CA TYR A 34 2.37 -4.26 10.51
C TYR A 34 1.96 -3.65 9.16
N GLY A 35 0.91 -4.18 8.57
CA GLY A 35 0.35 -3.71 7.30
C GLY A 35 1.23 -3.91 6.06
N ALA A 36 2.35 -4.65 6.18
CA ALA A 36 3.42 -4.68 5.18
C ALA A 36 3.81 -3.27 4.68
N THR A 37 4.04 -2.39 5.65
CA THR A 37 4.13 -0.93 5.48
C THR A 37 5.54 -0.51 5.08
N LEU A 38 5.66 0.34 4.05
CA LEU A 38 6.87 1.07 3.74
C LEU A 38 6.97 2.31 4.65
N GLU A 39 7.79 2.22 5.68
CA GLU A 39 7.86 3.21 6.75
C GLU A 39 8.75 4.41 6.38
N LYS A 40 9.97 4.13 5.87
CA LYS A 40 10.97 5.15 5.51
C LYS A 40 11.76 4.73 4.29
N VAL A 41 12.15 5.70 3.47
CA VAL A 41 13.12 5.54 2.39
C VAL A 41 14.18 6.61 2.58
N LEU A 42 15.28 6.24 3.23
CA LEU A 42 16.37 7.14 3.57
C LEU A 42 17.43 7.09 2.47
N LEU A 43 17.74 8.23 1.87
CA LEU A 43 18.87 8.41 0.96
C LEU A 43 19.76 9.51 1.53
N ASN A 44 21.02 9.18 1.85
CA ASN A 44 21.95 10.12 2.50
C ASN A 44 21.40 10.78 3.78
N SER A 45 20.61 10.03 4.56
CA SER A 45 19.92 10.47 5.80
C SER A 45 18.70 11.38 5.62
N GLU A 46 18.31 11.71 4.39
CA GLU A 46 17.05 12.39 4.09
C GLU A 46 15.95 11.37 3.80
N ASN A 47 14.75 11.59 4.33
CA ASN A 47 13.62 10.70 4.13
C ASN A 47 12.80 11.14 2.92
N MET A 48 12.63 10.25 1.94
CA MET A 48 12.00 10.54 0.66
C MET A 48 10.47 10.42 0.70
N ILE A 49 9.92 9.93 1.82
CA ILE A 49 8.49 9.69 2.01
C ILE A 49 8.01 10.25 3.35
N LEU A 50 6.69 10.45 3.47
CA LEU A 50 6.06 10.77 4.75
C LEU A 50 6.13 9.56 5.68
N SER A 51 6.42 9.84 6.95
CA SER A 51 6.47 8.85 8.02
C SER A 51 5.86 9.41 9.29
N LEU A 52 5.26 8.56 10.12
CA LEU A 52 4.88 8.94 11.48
C LEU A 52 6.13 9.12 12.36
N ASN A 53 5.93 9.66 13.57
CA ASN A 53 7.05 9.95 14.49
C ASN A 53 7.77 8.67 14.92
N SER A 54 7.04 7.58 15.14
CA SER A 54 7.60 6.29 15.55
C SER A 54 6.85 5.11 14.92
N PRO A 55 7.46 3.91 14.85
CA PRO A 55 6.82 2.71 14.31
C PRO A 55 5.58 2.27 15.12
N GLU A 56 5.52 2.60 16.41
CA GLU A 56 4.36 2.34 17.27
C GLU A 56 3.11 3.09 16.80
N ASP A 57 3.28 4.32 16.30
CA ASP A 57 2.18 5.21 15.90
C ASP A 57 1.33 4.62 14.76
N TYR A 58 1.93 3.82 13.88
CA TYR A 58 1.24 3.21 12.73
C TYR A 58 0.11 2.26 13.14
N SER A 59 0.19 1.69 14.34
CA SER A 59 -0.76 0.69 14.83
C SER A 59 -1.78 1.23 15.85
N LYS A 60 -1.68 2.53 16.19
CA LYS A 60 -2.59 3.23 17.12
C LYS A 60 -3.93 3.56 16.46
N GLU A 61 -3.88 4.00 15.20
CA GLU A 61 -5.04 4.31 14.37
C GLU A 61 -4.68 4.11 12.89
N ARG A 62 -5.69 4.09 12.03
CA ARG A 62 -5.49 3.82 10.60
C ARG A 62 -5.20 5.11 9.83
N ASN A 63 -3.92 5.38 9.59
CA ASN A 63 -3.45 6.55 8.82
C ASN A 63 -3.02 6.23 7.36
N PHE A 64 -3.08 4.96 6.95
CA PHE A 64 -2.79 4.42 5.62
C PHE A 64 -1.35 4.55 5.10
N LEU A 65 -0.64 5.64 5.38
CA LEU A 65 0.68 5.95 4.82
C LEU A 65 1.63 4.74 4.78
N GLY A 66 2.08 4.40 3.59
CA GLY A 66 3.00 3.29 3.34
C GLY A 66 2.40 1.89 3.39
N GLY A 67 1.18 1.72 3.90
CA GLY A 67 0.55 0.41 4.11
C GLY A 67 0.16 -0.29 2.82
N THR A 68 0.13 -1.63 2.86
CA THR A 68 -0.48 -2.45 1.80
C THR A 68 -1.99 -2.55 2.06
N VAL A 69 -2.77 -1.70 1.39
CA VAL A 69 -4.22 -1.56 1.59
C VAL A 69 -4.98 -2.52 0.67
N GLY A 70 -5.84 -3.35 1.26
CA GLY A 70 -6.60 -4.38 0.56
C GLY A 70 -7.71 -4.98 1.45
N ARG A 71 -8.53 -5.92 0.96
CA ARG A 71 -8.47 -6.61 -0.35
C ARG A 71 -8.76 -5.71 -1.56
N ILE A 72 -9.48 -4.60 -1.38
CA ILE A 72 -9.65 -3.54 -2.37
C ILE A 72 -9.17 -2.21 -1.80
N CYS A 73 -8.29 -1.52 -2.50
CA CYS A 73 -7.96 -0.12 -2.25
C CYS A 73 -8.92 0.79 -3.05
N GLY A 74 -9.36 1.87 -2.42
CA GLY A 74 -10.38 2.77 -2.98
C GLY A 74 -11.79 2.33 -2.63
N ARG A 75 -12.78 2.88 -3.35
CA ARG A 75 -14.20 2.75 -3.05
C ARG A 75 -14.90 1.70 -3.92
N VAL A 76 -15.89 1.00 -3.36
CA VAL A 76 -16.84 0.15 -4.08
C VAL A 76 -18.24 0.73 -3.88
N ARG A 77 -18.87 1.11 -5.01
CA ARG A 77 -20.21 1.68 -5.07
C ARG A 77 -21.21 0.78 -4.34
N LEU A 78 -21.91 1.35 -3.36
CA LEU A 78 -22.90 0.64 -2.52
C LEU A 78 -22.35 -0.55 -1.73
N GLY A 79 -21.02 -0.77 -1.74
CA GLY A 79 -20.40 -1.99 -1.27
C GLY A 79 -20.83 -3.24 -2.04
N GLN A 80 -21.26 -3.11 -3.30
CA GLN A 80 -21.83 -4.22 -4.06
C GLN A 80 -20.91 -4.68 -5.18
N TRP A 81 -20.72 -6.01 -5.25
CA TRP A 81 -20.10 -6.67 -6.39
C TRP A 81 -21.08 -7.67 -6.99
N LYS A 82 -21.37 -7.51 -8.28
CA LYS A 82 -22.26 -8.39 -9.02
C LYS A 82 -21.44 -9.36 -9.87
N HIS A 83 -21.74 -10.66 -9.77
CA HIS A 83 -21.24 -11.70 -10.66
C HIS A 83 -22.39 -12.61 -11.11
N GLY A 84 -22.72 -12.57 -12.40
CA GLY A 84 -23.91 -13.22 -12.92
C GLY A 84 -25.19 -12.69 -12.25
N ASN A 85 -25.97 -13.61 -11.66
CA ASN A 85 -27.20 -13.29 -10.93
C ASN A 85 -26.99 -13.06 -9.42
N HIS A 86 -25.75 -13.19 -8.93
CA HIS A 86 -25.43 -13.00 -7.52
C HIS A 86 -24.88 -11.59 -7.27
N ILE A 87 -25.33 -10.97 -6.17
CA ILE A 87 -24.78 -9.72 -5.65
C ILE A 87 -24.18 -10.02 -4.27
N TYR A 88 -22.89 -9.79 -4.14
CA TYR A 88 -22.15 -9.87 -2.89
C TYR A 88 -22.16 -8.48 -2.24
N GLN A 89 -22.49 -8.43 -0.95
CA GLN A 89 -22.54 -7.20 -0.17
C GLN A 89 -21.35 -7.13 0.78
N LEU A 90 -20.44 -6.19 0.51
CA LEU A 90 -19.34 -5.81 1.40
C LEU A 90 -19.83 -4.82 2.48
N PRO A 91 -19.13 -4.71 3.62
CA PRO A 91 -19.43 -3.74 4.66
C PRO A 91 -19.39 -2.30 4.12
N LYS A 92 -20.40 -1.50 4.44
CA LYS A 92 -20.44 -0.08 4.10
C LYS A 92 -19.75 0.72 5.20
N ASN A 93 -18.46 1.01 5.01
CA ASN A 93 -17.63 1.75 5.97
C ASN A 93 -17.26 3.17 5.49
N ASP A 94 -17.88 3.65 4.40
CA ASP A 94 -17.72 5.00 3.84
C ASP A 94 -19.08 5.53 3.38
N GLY A 95 -19.94 5.85 4.36
CA GLY A 95 -21.34 6.17 4.12
C GLY A 95 -22.08 4.98 3.49
N GLU A 96 -22.64 5.17 2.30
CA GLU A 96 -23.32 4.09 1.56
C GLU A 96 -22.34 3.16 0.81
N ASN A 97 -21.06 3.50 0.75
CA ASN A 97 -20.06 2.76 -0.01
C ASN A 97 -19.15 1.92 0.90
N HIS A 98 -18.43 0.99 0.29
CA HIS A 98 -17.31 0.31 0.92
C HIS A 98 -16.01 1.02 0.54
N ILE A 99 -15.02 1.08 1.43
CA ILE A 99 -13.70 1.63 1.14
C ILE A 99 -12.58 0.83 1.80
N HIS A 100 -11.45 0.71 1.10
CA HIS A 100 -10.17 0.21 1.63
C HIS A 100 -10.28 -1.14 2.34
N GLY A 101 -11.14 -2.04 1.86
CA GLY A 101 -11.23 -3.41 2.39
C GLY A 101 -11.92 -3.54 3.74
N GLY A 102 -12.54 -2.49 4.29
CA GLY A 102 -13.08 -2.53 5.67
C GLY A 102 -11.94 -2.44 6.68
N ILE A 103 -11.83 -3.41 7.59
CA ILE A 103 -10.63 -3.62 8.41
C ILE A 103 -9.56 -4.28 7.53
N GLY A 104 -8.91 -3.45 6.71
CA GLY A 104 -8.09 -3.91 5.60
C GLY A 104 -6.75 -4.53 6.01
N THR A 105 -6.04 -5.02 4.99
CA THR A 105 -4.77 -5.74 5.17
C THR A 105 -3.63 -4.89 5.75
N ASP A 106 -3.71 -3.56 5.60
CA ASP A 106 -2.81 -2.58 6.20
C ASP A 106 -2.95 -2.50 7.73
N MET A 107 -4.04 -3.03 8.30
CA MET A 107 -4.28 -3.02 9.74
C MET A 107 -3.86 -4.32 10.45
N LYS A 108 -3.32 -5.30 9.71
CA LYS A 108 -2.99 -6.63 10.22
C LYS A 108 -1.49 -6.80 10.42
N VAL A 109 -1.08 -7.69 11.33
CA VAL A 109 0.33 -8.07 11.49
C VAL A 109 0.66 -9.16 10.47
N TRP A 110 1.71 -8.94 9.66
CA TRP A 110 2.19 -9.90 8.67
C TRP A 110 3.36 -10.70 9.23
N ASN A 111 3.47 -11.95 8.81
CA ASN A 111 4.70 -12.72 8.98
C ASN A 111 5.73 -12.25 7.97
N PHE A 112 7.03 -12.40 8.24
CA PHE A 112 8.06 -12.01 7.29
C PHE A 112 9.27 -12.93 7.28
N LYS A 113 10.02 -12.89 6.17
CA LYS A 113 11.34 -13.52 5.99
C LYS A 113 12.26 -12.55 5.28
N LEU A 114 13.53 -12.53 5.69
CA LEU A 114 14.56 -11.71 5.08
C LEU A 114 15.45 -12.54 4.18
N LYS A 115 15.90 -11.94 3.08
CA LYS A 115 16.85 -12.53 2.13
C LYS A 115 17.90 -11.49 1.77
N ASN A 116 19.14 -11.94 1.66
CA ASN A 116 20.23 -11.13 1.13
C ASN A 116 20.91 -11.90 0.01
N SER A 117 21.36 -11.16 -0.99
CA SER A 117 22.32 -11.61 -2.00
C SER A 117 23.33 -10.49 -2.25
N ASP A 118 24.32 -10.75 -3.09
CA ASP A 118 25.27 -9.72 -3.54
C ASP A 118 24.60 -8.61 -4.37
N GLN A 119 23.38 -8.85 -4.88
CA GLN A 119 22.68 -7.93 -5.80
C GLN A 119 21.53 -7.16 -5.16
N GLU A 120 20.91 -7.73 -4.12
CA GLU A 120 19.71 -7.16 -3.49
C GLU A 120 19.56 -7.55 -2.00
N SER A 121 18.93 -6.66 -1.24
CA SER A 121 18.40 -6.90 0.10
C SER A 121 16.87 -6.93 0.03
N GLN A 122 16.26 -7.95 0.63
CA GLN A 122 14.86 -8.28 0.40
C GLN A 122 14.11 -8.64 1.69
N ALA A 123 12.87 -8.20 1.78
CA ALA A 123 11.88 -8.67 2.75
C ALA A 123 10.66 -9.25 2.03
N ASP A 124 10.33 -10.51 2.35
CA ASP A 124 9.09 -11.15 1.96
C ASP A 124 8.12 -11.14 3.15
N LEU A 125 6.91 -10.62 2.95
CA LEU A 125 5.86 -10.53 3.96
C LEU A 125 4.63 -11.32 3.54
N PHE A 126 4.03 -12.04 4.48
CA PHE A 126 2.94 -12.99 4.23
C PHE A 126 1.76 -12.74 5.16
N LEU A 127 0.56 -12.76 4.59
CA LEU A 127 -0.70 -12.69 5.32
C LEU A 127 -1.64 -13.78 4.83
N PHE A 128 -2.30 -14.45 5.77
CA PHE A 128 -3.44 -15.30 5.51
C PHE A 128 -4.70 -14.55 5.94
N ASP A 129 -5.61 -14.35 5.00
CA ASP A 129 -6.88 -13.68 5.21
C ASP A 129 -8.03 -14.67 5.03
N SER A 130 -8.78 -14.94 6.09
CA SER A 130 -9.78 -16.00 6.10
C SER A 130 -10.97 -15.70 5.19
N ASP A 131 -11.64 -16.77 4.72
CA ASP A 131 -12.94 -16.66 4.06
C ASP A 131 -13.96 -15.88 4.91
N GLY A 132 -14.70 -14.98 4.28
CA GLY A 132 -15.70 -14.14 4.92
C GLY A 132 -15.15 -12.95 5.70
N ASP A 133 -13.82 -12.79 5.82
CA ASP A 133 -13.25 -11.61 6.48
C ASP A 133 -13.64 -10.33 5.73
N ASN A 134 -14.21 -9.38 6.46
CA ASN A 134 -14.83 -8.17 5.89
C ASN A 134 -15.82 -8.47 4.74
N GLY A 135 -16.49 -9.62 4.75
CA GLY A 135 -17.46 -10.03 3.74
C GLY A 135 -16.87 -10.48 2.40
N TYR A 136 -15.54 -10.62 2.29
CA TYR A 136 -14.90 -11.10 1.07
C TYR A 136 -14.91 -12.64 0.99
N PRO A 137 -15.40 -13.24 -0.12
CA PRO A 137 -15.34 -14.69 -0.29
C PRO A 137 -13.91 -15.20 -0.51
N GLY A 138 -13.67 -16.43 -0.06
CA GLY A 138 -12.44 -17.19 -0.22
C GLY A 138 -11.38 -16.85 0.81
N ASN A 139 -10.68 -17.89 1.27
CA ASN A 139 -9.41 -17.69 1.95
C ASN A 139 -8.43 -17.08 0.94
N MET A 140 -7.58 -16.17 1.40
CA MET A 140 -6.60 -15.50 0.55
C MET A 140 -5.22 -15.55 1.20
N LYS A 141 -4.24 -16.02 0.42
CA LYS A 141 -2.82 -15.95 0.79
C LYS A 141 -2.21 -14.78 0.05
N LEU A 142 -1.72 -13.79 0.77
CA LEU A 142 -1.05 -12.61 0.23
C LEU A 142 0.45 -12.70 0.48
N HIS A 143 1.24 -12.29 -0.50
CA HIS A 143 2.70 -12.21 -0.42
C HIS A 143 3.17 -10.87 -1.00
N VAL A 144 3.74 -10.03 -0.14
CA VAL A 144 4.42 -8.79 -0.52
C VAL A 144 5.92 -9.02 -0.52
N THR A 145 6.60 -8.57 -1.57
CA THR A 145 8.06 -8.53 -1.63
C THR A 145 8.51 -7.08 -1.80
N TYR A 146 9.34 -6.61 -0.86
CA TYR A 146 10.16 -5.41 -1.04
C TYR A 146 11.59 -5.83 -1.33
N LYS A 147 12.19 -5.27 -2.38
CA LYS A 147 13.61 -5.42 -2.69
C LYS A 147 14.24 -4.05 -2.86
N LEU A 148 15.43 -3.90 -2.30
CA LEU A 148 16.33 -2.79 -2.58
C LEU A 148 17.54 -3.35 -3.33
N ASP A 149 17.98 -2.65 -4.38
CA ASP A 149 19.20 -2.96 -5.12
C ASP A 149 20.26 -1.85 -5.00
N ASN A 150 21.45 -2.10 -5.54
CA ASN A 150 22.56 -1.14 -5.56
C ASN A 150 22.38 0.02 -6.56
N LYS A 151 21.27 0.09 -7.30
CA LYS A 151 20.90 1.23 -8.16
C LYS A 151 19.91 2.17 -7.46
N ASN A 152 19.73 2.04 -6.15
CA ASN A 152 18.75 2.79 -5.36
C ASN A 152 17.30 2.56 -5.82
N ASN A 153 17.03 1.41 -6.44
CA ASN A 153 15.68 1.05 -6.84
C ASN A 153 15.02 0.20 -5.73
N VAL A 154 13.85 0.66 -5.28
CA VAL A 154 13.00 -0.04 -4.33
C VAL A 154 11.82 -0.63 -5.10
N SER A 155 11.84 -1.94 -5.30
CA SER A 155 10.74 -2.64 -5.97
C SER A 155 9.72 -3.15 -4.95
N TYR A 156 8.44 -3.03 -5.29
CA TYR A 156 7.31 -3.60 -4.58
C TYR A 156 6.57 -4.57 -5.50
N LYS A 157 6.39 -5.81 -5.04
CA LYS A 157 5.58 -6.83 -5.73
C LYS A 157 4.55 -7.37 -4.75
N LEU A 158 3.29 -7.49 -5.19
CA LEU A 158 2.22 -8.09 -4.42
C LEU A 158 1.57 -9.21 -5.25
N GLU A 159 1.56 -10.41 -4.68
CA GLU A 159 0.93 -11.60 -5.22
C GLU A 159 -0.15 -12.09 -4.25
N ALA A 160 -1.24 -12.63 -4.80
CA ALA A 160 -2.29 -13.23 -4.00
C ALA A 160 -2.91 -14.43 -4.70
N VAL A 161 -3.36 -15.40 -3.92
CA VAL A 161 -4.13 -16.56 -4.39
C VAL A 161 -5.34 -16.73 -3.49
N SER A 162 -6.52 -16.91 -4.09
CA SER A 162 -7.75 -17.27 -3.38
C SER A 162 -8.21 -18.67 -3.77
N ASP A 163 -8.89 -19.35 -2.85
CA ASP A 163 -9.53 -20.65 -3.07
C ASP A 163 -11.00 -20.56 -3.53
N GLN A 164 -11.54 -19.33 -3.68
CA GLN A 164 -12.87 -19.09 -4.23
C GLN A 164 -12.84 -17.95 -5.25
N LEU A 165 -13.92 -17.84 -6.03
CA LEU A 165 -14.19 -16.66 -6.85
C LEU A 165 -14.34 -15.44 -5.94
N THR A 166 -13.52 -14.42 -6.16
CA THR A 166 -13.49 -13.21 -5.34
C THR A 166 -13.00 -12.00 -6.15
N ILE A 167 -12.96 -10.84 -5.50
CA ILE A 167 -12.42 -9.59 -6.07
C ILE A 167 -11.21 -9.14 -5.25
N PHE A 168 -10.19 -8.64 -5.94
CA PHE A 168 -8.93 -8.21 -5.34
C PHE A 168 -8.33 -7.07 -6.17
N ASN A 169 -8.08 -5.93 -5.53
CA ASN A 169 -7.48 -4.74 -6.16
C ASN A 169 -6.72 -3.91 -5.10
N PRO A 170 -5.62 -4.44 -4.55
CA PRO A 170 -4.86 -3.78 -3.50
C PRO A 170 -3.97 -2.64 -4.03
N ALA A 171 -3.42 -1.82 -3.14
CA ALA A 171 -2.37 -0.87 -3.47
C ALA A 171 -1.41 -0.66 -2.30
N ASN A 172 -0.18 -0.25 -2.61
CA ASN A 172 0.72 0.37 -1.64
C ASN A 172 0.35 1.86 -1.50
N HIS A 173 0.21 2.34 -0.27
CA HIS A 173 -0.30 3.69 0.02
C HIS A 173 0.80 4.68 0.46
N THR A 174 2.01 4.57 -0.08
CA THR A 174 3.12 5.49 0.21
C THR A 174 2.86 6.90 -0.31
N TYR A 175 3.20 7.89 0.53
CA TYR A 175 3.17 9.31 0.17
C TYR A 175 4.61 9.82 0.02
N PHE A 176 4.98 10.20 -1.21
CA PHE A 176 6.30 10.75 -1.50
C PHE A 176 6.37 12.24 -1.23
N ASN A 177 7.51 12.69 -0.71
CA ASN A 177 7.76 14.11 -0.45
C ASN A 177 9.20 14.54 -0.78
N LEU A 178 10.11 13.60 -1.08
CA LEU A 178 11.51 13.85 -1.46
C LEU A 178 12.27 14.73 -0.45
N GLY A 179 11.97 14.60 0.85
CA GLY A 179 12.56 15.45 1.89
C GLY A 179 11.91 16.83 2.05
N GLU A 180 10.95 17.18 1.20
CA GLU A 180 10.33 18.51 1.12
C GLU A 180 8.79 18.44 1.31
N LYS A 181 8.08 19.52 0.96
CA LYS A 181 6.62 19.50 0.79
C LYS A 181 6.27 19.09 -0.64
N ALA A 182 5.37 18.11 -0.80
CA ALA A 182 4.95 17.65 -2.12
C ALA A 182 4.38 18.75 -3.03
N THR A 183 3.76 19.79 -2.44
CA THR A 183 3.25 20.98 -3.16
C THR A 183 4.34 21.84 -3.80
N ASP A 184 5.60 21.61 -3.43
CA ASP A 184 6.75 22.30 -3.99
C ASP A 184 7.50 21.50 -5.06
N LEU A 185 7.08 20.25 -5.31
CA LEU A 185 7.70 19.36 -6.26
C LEU A 185 7.09 19.51 -7.65
N ASN A 186 7.88 19.19 -8.68
CA ASN A 186 7.36 19.03 -10.04
C ASN A 186 6.89 17.59 -10.25
N LEU A 187 5.76 17.42 -10.95
CA LEU A 187 5.22 16.15 -11.39
C LEU A 187 5.13 16.13 -12.92
N GLN A 188 5.63 15.06 -13.53
CA GLN A 188 5.31 14.69 -14.90
C GLN A 188 4.62 13.33 -14.90
N LEU A 189 3.48 13.22 -15.57
CA LEU A 189 2.69 11.99 -15.63
C LEU A 189 2.27 11.69 -17.08
N ALA A 190 2.67 10.54 -17.59
CA ALA A 190 2.32 10.06 -18.93
C ALA A 190 0.90 9.46 -18.96
N ALA A 191 -0.11 10.31 -18.74
CA ALA A 191 -1.52 9.93 -18.78
C ALA A 191 -2.36 10.98 -19.52
N ASP A 192 -3.12 10.55 -20.53
CA ASP A 192 -4.00 11.43 -21.31
C ASP A 192 -5.41 11.56 -20.73
N TYR A 193 -5.79 10.69 -19.80
CA TYR A 193 -7.14 10.62 -19.24
C TYR A 193 -7.13 10.44 -17.73
N TYR A 194 -8.18 10.94 -17.08
CA TYR A 194 -8.46 10.70 -15.66
C TYR A 194 -9.94 10.31 -15.46
N LEU A 195 -10.28 9.88 -14.24
CA LEU A 195 -11.66 9.59 -13.86
C LEU A 195 -12.18 10.69 -12.91
N PRO A 196 -13.05 11.61 -13.37
CA PRO A 196 -13.69 12.57 -12.49
C PRO A 196 -14.56 11.87 -11.45
N VAL A 197 -14.52 12.37 -10.22
CA VAL A 197 -15.27 11.80 -9.09
C VAL A 197 -16.43 12.70 -8.66
N GLY A 198 -17.49 12.07 -8.14
CA GLY A 198 -18.60 12.76 -7.49
C GLY A 198 -18.26 13.21 -6.06
N LYS A 199 -19.25 13.76 -5.35
CA LYS A 199 -19.14 14.15 -3.93
C LYS A 199 -18.79 12.98 -3.00
N ASP A 200 -19.10 11.76 -3.44
CA ASP A 200 -18.81 10.51 -2.76
C ASP A 200 -17.42 9.93 -3.11
N GLY A 201 -16.61 10.63 -3.91
CA GLY A 201 -15.28 10.20 -4.29
C GLY A 201 -15.23 9.02 -5.26
N LEU A 202 -16.36 8.65 -5.88
CA LEU A 202 -16.44 7.58 -6.89
C LEU A 202 -16.54 8.15 -8.31
N PRO A 203 -15.95 7.48 -9.32
CA PRO A 203 -16.15 7.84 -10.72
C PRO A 203 -17.64 7.86 -11.09
N ASN A 204 -18.07 8.88 -11.84
CA ASN A 204 -19.48 9.03 -12.24
C ASN A 204 -19.69 9.29 -13.75
N GLN A 205 -18.62 9.55 -14.51
CA GLN A 205 -18.71 10.01 -15.92
C GLN A 205 -17.72 9.32 -16.88
N GLY A 206 -17.07 8.23 -16.45
CA GLY A 206 -16.04 7.55 -17.24
C GLY A 206 -14.75 8.37 -17.36
N MET A 207 -13.92 8.03 -18.36
CA MET A 207 -12.66 8.74 -18.61
C MET A 207 -12.89 10.11 -19.25
N GLN A 208 -12.16 11.12 -18.80
CA GLN A 208 -12.13 12.46 -19.38
C GLN A 208 -10.70 12.84 -19.73
N SER A 209 -10.52 13.57 -20.83
CA SER A 209 -9.20 14.05 -21.26
C SER A 209 -8.62 14.98 -20.19
N VAL A 210 -7.32 14.87 -19.93
CA VAL A 210 -6.61 15.82 -19.06
C VAL A 210 -6.31 17.14 -19.77
N GLU A 211 -6.37 17.17 -21.11
CA GLU A 211 -6.01 18.31 -21.93
C GLU A 211 -6.77 19.58 -21.51
N ASN A 212 -6.04 20.69 -21.33
CA ASN A 212 -6.59 21.97 -20.88
C ASN A 212 -7.27 21.92 -19.49
N THR A 213 -6.92 20.96 -18.63
CA THR A 213 -7.40 20.86 -17.24
C THR A 213 -6.28 21.06 -16.23
N VAL A 214 -6.63 21.20 -14.94
CA VAL A 214 -5.65 21.19 -13.84
C VAL A 214 -4.91 19.86 -13.67
N PHE A 215 -5.39 18.79 -14.33
CA PHE A 215 -4.82 17.44 -14.31
C PHE A 215 -3.85 17.15 -15.46
N ASP A 216 -3.56 18.13 -16.34
CA ASP A 216 -2.56 17.94 -17.40
C ASP A 216 -1.13 18.06 -16.84
N PHE A 217 -0.53 16.91 -16.57
CA PHE A 217 0.86 16.78 -16.12
C PHE A 217 1.78 16.18 -17.20
N ARG A 218 1.35 16.09 -18.46
CA ARG A 218 2.09 15.37 -19.51
C ARG A 218 3.44 16.02 -19.85
N GLN A 219 3.52 17.34 -19.71
CA GLN A 219 4.73 18.13 -19.98
C GLN A 219 5.45 18.62 -18.71
N GLY A 220 5.05 18.11 -17.53
CA GLY A 220 5.62 18.53 -16.25
C GLY A 220 4.97 19.81 -15.71
N LYS A 221 4.63 19.81 -14.42
CA LYS A 221 4.06 20.97 -13.72
C LYS A 221 4.41 20.92 -12.24
N LYS A 222 4.52 22.09 -11.62
CA LYS A 222 4.55 22.25 -10.15
C LYS A 222 3.13 22.11 -9.57
#